data_AF-A0A920UBH6-F1
#
_entry.id   AF-A0A920UBH6-F1
#
_cell.length_a   1.000
_cell.length_b   1.000
_cell.length_c   1.000
_cell.angle_alpha   90.00
_cell.angle_beta   90.00
_cell.angle_gamma   90.00
#
_symmetry.space_group_name_H-M   'P 1'
#
loop_
_entity.id
_entity.type
_entity.pdbx_description
1 polymer ?
#
loop_
_entity_poly.entity_id
_entity_poly.type
_entity_poly.pdbx_seq_one_letter_code
_entity_poly.pdbx_strand_id
1 'polypeptide(L)'
;MQELKSHVIVKTHELALKGKNRPWFMRKLTDNLRTATKGSGVEKVWKGQLLVGLTLSDEECWPEVKSRLREVFGVAKFYKAYELPQDLDGLKAVLPPITRRSQV
;
A
#
# COMPACT_ATOMS: atom_id res chain seq x y z
N MET A 1 -3.73 21.77 7.16
CA MET A 1 -3.43 20.80 6.09
C MET A 1 -4.57 19.81 6.11
N GLN A 2 -5.28 19.56 5.02
CA GLN A 2 -6.30 18.51 5.04
C GLN A 2 -5.61 17.18 5.33
N GLU A 3 -6.11 16.41 6.29
CA GLU A 3 -5.66 15.05 6.55
C GLU A 3 -6.05 14.18 5.37
N LEU A 4 -5.07 13.81 4.55
CA LEU A 4 -5.29 12.91 3.42
C LEU A 4 -5.24 11.47 3.91
N LYS A 5 -6.27 10.70 3.54
CA LYS A 5 -6.27 9.28 3.87
C LYS A 5 -5.10 8.59 3.18
N SER A 6 -4.26 7.94 3.98
CA SER A 6 -3.05 7.29 3.51
C SER A 6 -3.29 5.81 3.24
N HIS A 7 -2.66 5.30 2.20
CA HIS A 7 -2.67 3.91 1.81
C HIS A 7 -1.25 3.41 1.55
N VAL A 8 -1.06 2.11 1.59
CA VAL A 8 0.15 1.44 1.10
C VAL A 8 -0.23 0.56 -0.07
N ILE A 9 0.41 0.78 -1.21
CA ILE A 9 0.19 0.02 -2.44
C ILE A 9 1.32 -0.99 -2.59
N VAL A 10 0.99 -2.27 -2.42
CA VAL A 10 1.89 -3.40 -2.64
C VAL A 10 1.78 -3.84 -4.09
N LYS A 11 2.92 -3.87 -4.78
CA LYS A 11 3.09 -4.48 -6.10
C LYS A 11 3.79 -5.83 -5.96
N THR A 12 3.37 -6.76 -6.80
CA THR A 12 3.94 -8.10 -6.90
C THR A 12 4.85 -8.20 -8.13
N HIS A 13 5.78 -9.16 -8.12
CA HIS A 13 6.64 -9.46 -9.27
C HIS A 13 5.95 -10.41 -10.27
N GLU A 14 6.68 -10.77 -11.34
CA GLU A 14 6.27 -11.69 -12.41
C GLU A 14 5.83 -13.07 -11.92
N LEU A 15 6.09 -13.43 -10.66
CA LEU A 15 5.59 -14.68 -10.05
C LEU A 15 4.06 -14.79 -10.11
N ALA A 16 3.36 -13.66 -10.05
CA ALA A 16 1.91 -13.60 -10.23
C ALA A 16 1.46 -13.79 -11.69
N LEU A 17 2.39 -13.83 -12.66
CA LEU A 17 2.11 -13.85 -14.10
C LEU A 17 2.34 -15.22 -14.76
N LYS A 18 2.91 -16.20 -14.04
CA LYS A 18 3.12 -17.55 -14.59
C LYS A 18 1.85 -18.41 -14.47
N GLY A 19 1.18 -18.63 -15.60
CA GLY A 19 0.08 -19.58 -15.76
C GLY A 19 -1.18 -19.26 -14.93
N LYS A 20 -1.86 -20.29 -14.41
CA LYS A 20 -3.11 -20.17 -13.64
C LYS A 20 -2.92 -19.83 -12.14
N ASN A 21 -1.70 -19.53 -11.70
CA ASN A 21 -1.39 -19.39 -10.27
C ASN A 21 -1.80 -18.03 -9.67
N ARG A 22 -2.09 -17.03 -10.52
CA ARG A 22 -2.37 -15.65 -10.09
C ARG A 22 -3.47 -15.54 -9.02
N PRO A 23 -4.66 -16.15 -9.17
CA PRO A 23 -5.73 -16.00 -8.17
C PRO A 23 -5.35 -16.61 -6.81
N TRP A 24 -4.67 -17.76 -6.83
CA TRP A 24 -4.17 -18.42 -5.62
C TRP A 24 -3.10 -17.57 -4.92
N PHE A 25 -2.12 -17.07 -5.68
CA PHE A 25 -1.04 -16.24 -5.18
C PHE A 25 -1.57 -14.94 -4.57
N MET A 26 -2.43 -14.23 -5.29
CA MET A 26 -3.02 -12.96 -4.80
C MET A 26 -3.84 -13.17 -3.53
N ARG A 27 -4.56 -14.30 -3.40
CA ARG A 27 -5.26 -14.65 -2.16
C ARG A 27 -4.27 -14.85 -1.02
N LYS A 28 -3.26 -15.72 -1.20
CA LYS A 28 -2.25 -15.99 -0.17
C LYS A 28 -1.47 -14.75 0.25
N LEU A 29 -1.07 -13.91 -0.70
CA LEU A 29 -0.42 -12.63 -0.39
C LEU A 29 -1.34 -11.74 0.44
N THR A 30 -2.61 -11.61 0.07
CA THR A 30 -3.58 -10.79 0.83
C THR A 30 -3.73 -11.29 2.27
N ASP A 31 -3.82 -12.61 2.46
CA ASP A 31 -3.94 -13.22 3.79
C ASP A 31 -2.66 -13.02 4.62
N ASN A 32 -1.49 -13.20 4.01
CA ASN A 32 -0.20 -12.97 4.67
C ASN A 32 -0.04 -11.50 5.09
N LEU A 33 -0.43 -10.56 4.23
CA LEU A 33 -0.40 -9.13 4.53
C LEU A 33 -1.31 -8.80 5.72
N ARG A 34 -2.54 -9.35 5.76
CA ARG A 34 -3.46 -9.17 6.89
C ARG A 34 -2.87 -9.66 8.20
N THR A 35 -2.25 -10.84 8.19
CA THR A 35 -1.62 -11.40 9.39
C THR A 35 -0.43 -10.56 9.83
N ALA A 36 0.46 -10.21 8.91
CA ALA A 36 1.66 -9.44 9.20
C ALA A 36 1.33 -8.05 9.76
N THR A 37 0.35 -7.36 9.21
CA THR A 37 -0.02 -5.99 9.64
C THR A 37 -1.09 -5.95 10.72
N LYS A 38 -1.39 -7.07 11.39
CA LYS A 38 -2.37 -7.09 12.47
C LYS A 38 -1.88 -6.24 13.65
N GLY A 39 -2.69 -5.26 14.06
CA GLY A 39 -2.36 -4.37 15.18
C GLY A 39 -1.34 -3.27 14.86
N SER A 40 -0.97 -3.06 13.59
CA SER A 40 -0.05 -1.99 13.16
C SER A 40 -0.75 -0.77 12.55
N GLY A 41 -2.03 -0.55 12.87
CA GLY A 41 -2.83 0.55 12.29
C GLY A 41 -3.26 0.35 10.83
N VAL A 42 -3.32 -0.89 10.33
CA VAL A 42 -3.98 -1.19 9.03
C VAL A 42 -5.46 -1.47 9.27
N GLU A 43 -6.33 -0.63 8.71
CA GLU A 43 -7.79 -0.77 8.82
C GLU A 43 -8.35 -1.78 7.83
N LYS A 44 -7.80 -1.80 6.62
CA LYS A 44 -8.35 -2.60 5.51
C LYS A 44 -7.25 -3.08 4.59
N VAL A 45 -7.33 -4.35 4.20
CA VAL A 45 -6.53 -4.92 3.10
C VAL A 45 -7.46 -5.29 1.96
N TRP A 46 -7.21 -4.73 0.77
CA TRP A 46 -8.05 -4.86 -0.41
C TRP A 46 -7.24 -5.18 -1.66
N LYS A 47 -7.88 -5.83 -2.65
CA LYS A 47 -7.23 -6.22 -3.91
C LYS A 47 -7.61 -5.26 -5.02
N GLY A 48 -6.62 -4.72 -5.72
CA GLY A 48 -6.80 -4.08 -7.02
C GLY A 48 -6.54 -5.06 -8.16
N GLN A 49 -6.54 -4.57 -9.40
CA GLN A 49 -6.30 -5.43 -10.56
C GLN A 49 -4.88 -6.03 -10.55
N LEU A 50 -3.84 -5.24 -10.31
CA LEU A 50 -2.44 -5.72 -10.32
C LEU A 50 -1.67 -5.32 -9.05
N LEU A 51 -2.39 -5.11 -7.96
CA LEU A 51 -1.85 -4.64 -6.69
C LEU A 51 -2.71 -5.10 -5.51
N VAL A 52 -2.13 -5.00 -4.31
CA VAL A 52 -2.86 -5.10 -3.04
C VAL A 52 -2.71 -3.77 -2.31
N GLY A 53 -3.81 -3.19 -1.85
CA GLY A 53 -3.80 -1.96 -1.08
C GLY A 53 -4.06 -2.21 0.40
N LEU A 54 -3.38 -1.45 1.26
CA LEU A 54 -3.58 -1.42 2.70
C LEU A 54 -3.96 -0.01 3.10
N THR A 55 -5.14 0.18 3.70
CA THR A 55 -5.59 1.48 4.22
C THR A 55 -5.05 1.67 5.62
N LEU A 56 -4.35 2.79 5.85
CA LEU A 56 -3.79 3.15 7.15
C LEU A 56 -4.80 3.94 7.98
N SER A 57 -4.84 3.68 9.28
CA SER A 57 -5.63 4.49 10.21
C SER A 57 -5.05 5.89 10.34
N ASP A 58 -3.72 5.99 10.46
CA ASP A 58 -2.98 7.23 10.65
C ASP A 58 -1.71 7.26 9.78
N GLU A 59 -1.21 8.46 9.48
CA GLU A 59 0.08 8.66 8.81
C GLU A 59 1.26 8.11 9.63
N GLU A 60 1.17 8.18 10.96
CA GLU A 60 2.17 7.70 11.92
C GLU A 60 2.33 6.18 11.94
N CYS A 61 1.33 5.42 11.44
CA CYS A 61 1.42 3.97 11.34
C CYS A 61 2.41 3.51 10.25
N TRP A 62 2.83 4.41 9.35
CA TRP A 62 3.66 4.08 8.20
C TRP A 62 5.00 3.39 8.54
N PRO A 63 5.83 3.87 9.49
CA PRO A 63 7.13 3.25 9.77
C PRO A 63 6.99 1.80 10.24
N GLU A 64 6.00 1.52 11.08
CA GLU A 64 5.73 0.16 11.56
C GLU A 64 5.24 -0.74 10.42
N VAL A 65 4.25 -0.29 9.65
CA VAL A 65 3.74 -1.04 8.49
C VAL A 65 4.86 -1.29 7.47
N LYS A 66 5.70 -0.28 7.17
CA LYS A 66 6.87 -0.40 6.28
C LYS A 66 7.81 -1.50 6.76
N SER A 67 8.10 -1.56 8.07
CA SER A 67 8.97 -2.60 8.65
C SER A 67 8.37 -4.00 8.46
N ARG A 68 7.08 -4.17 8.78
CA ARG A 68 6.42 -5.48 8.68
C ARG A 68 6.26 -5.97 7.24
N LEU A 69 5.98 -5.06 6.30
CA LEU A 69 5.82 -5.41 4.88
C LEU A 69 7.10 -5.93 4.22
N ARG A 70 8.29 -5.52 4.71
CA ARG A 70 9.58 -6.02 4.21
C ARG A 70 9.78 -7.51 4.48
N GLU A 71 9.16 -8.03 5.54
CA GLU A 71 9.26 -9.44 5.95
C GLU A 71 8.23 -10.34 5.23
N VAL A 72 7.31 -9.77 4.45
CA VAL A 72 6.25 -10.54 3.79
C VAL A 72 6.72 -11.05 2.42
N PHE A 73 6.94 -12.36 2.31
CA PHE A 73 7.23 -13.00 1.03
C PHE A 73 6.15 -12.73 -0.03
N GLY A 74 6.61 -12.44 -1.25
CA GLY A 74 5.75 -12.11 -2.39
C GLY A 74 5.47 -10.61 -2.56
N VAL A 75 5.83 -9.78 -1.57
CA VAL A 75 5.92 -8.33 -1.71
C VAL A 75 7.18 -8.00 -2.50
N ALA A 76 7.01 -7.39 -3.67
CA ALA A 76 8.13 -6.99 -4.52
C ALA A 76 8.54 -5.53 -4.31
N LYS A 77 7.53 -4.66 -4.33
CA LYS A 77 7.67 -3.23 -4.06
C LYS A 77 6.43 -2.77 -3.33
N PHE A 78 6.57 -1.73 -2.52
CA PHE A 78 5.42 -1.08 -1.92
C PHE A 78 5.65 0.43 -1.86
N TYR A 79 4.56 1.18 -1.95
CA TYR A 79 4.59 2.63 -2.05
C TYR A 79 3.59 3.21 -1.05
N LYS A 80 3.99 4.24 -0.31
CA LYS A 80 3.04 5.07 0.41
C LYS A 80 2.26 5.90 -0.63
N ALA A 81 0.96 5.94 -0.50
CA ALA A 81 0.05 6.62 -1.39
C ALA A 81 -0.97 7.43 -0.57
N TYR A 82 -1.54 8.45 -1.19
CA TYR A 82 -2.55 9.31 -0.59
C TYR A 82 -3.79 9.32 -1.48
N GLU A 83 -4.95 9.26 -0.86
CA GLU A 83 -6.23 9.38 -1.55
C GLU A 83 -6.59 10.86 -1.73
N LEU A 84 -6.97 11.21 -2.96
CA LEU A 84 -7.30 12.56 -3.38
C LEU A 84 -8.50 12.51 -4.34
N PRO A 85 -9.37 13.54 -4.34
CA PRO A 85 -10.36 13.72 -5.40
C PRO A 85 -9.70 13.78 -6.78
N GLN A 86 -10.46 13.39 -7.81
CA GLN A 86 -10.01 13.47 -9.22
C GLN A 86 -10.10 14.91 -9.74
N ASP A 87 -9.31 15.79 -9.13
CA ASP A 87 -9.20 17.20 -9.48
C ASP A 87 -7.74 17.59 -9.71
N LEU A 88 -7.47 18.21 -10.85
CA LEU A 88 -6.11 18.55 -11.25
C LEU A 88 -5.53 19.68 -10.39
N ASP A 89 -6.36 20.65 -10.01
CA ASP A 89 -5.89 21.80 -9.23
C ASP A 89 -5.65 21.42 -7.77
N GLY A 90 -6.51 20.58 -7.20
CA GLY A 90 -6.29 19.93 -5.90
C GLY A 90 -5.02 19.07 -5.89
N LEU A 91 -4.74 18.32 -6.95
CA LEU A 91 -3.50 17.55 -7.06
C LEU A 91 -2.26 18.48 -7.04
N LYS A 92 -2.26 19.56 -7.83
CA LYS A 92 -1.14 20.52 -7.88
C LYS A 92 -0.87 21.18 -6.53
N ALA A 93 -1.91 21.48 -5.76
CA ALA A 93 -1.76 22.07 -4.43
C ALA A 93 -1.09 21.11 -3.42
N VAL A 94 -1.28 19.80 -3.60
CA VAL A 94 -0.85 18.75 -2.66
C VAL A 94 0.49 18.11 -3.03
N LEU A 95 0.94 18.18 -4.29
CA LEU A 95 2.22 17.61 -4.73
C LEU A 95 3.47 18.19 -4.03
N PRO A 96 3.62 19.51 -3.82
CA PRO A 96 4.82 20.08 -3.21
C PRO A 96 5.16 19.63 -1.78
N PRO A 97 4.18 19.38 -0.87
CA PRO A 97 4.49 18.84 0.45
C PRO A 97 4.78 17.32 0.44
N ILE A 98 4.11 16.52 -0.41
CA ILE A 98 4.31 15.06 -0.45
C ILE A 98 5.69 14.69 -1.00
N THR A 99 6.15 15.40 -2.03
CA THR A 99 7.44 15.11 -2.70
C THR A 99 8.65 15.35 -1.79
N ARG A 100 8.56 16.24 -0.80
CA ARG A 100 9.64 16.47 0.18
C ARG A 100 9.83 15.34 1.19
N ARG A 101 8.80 14.54 1.46
CA ARG A 101 8.82 13.47 2.48
C ARG A 101 9.28 12.10 1.97
N SER A 102 9.59 11.98 0.67
CA SER A 102 9.78 10.69 -0.01
C SER A 102 11.24 10.25 -0.15
N GLN A 103 12.22 10.96 0.44
CA GLN A 103 13.63 10.57 0.43
C GLN A 103 14.03 9.89 1.76
N VAL A 104 13.61 8.63 2.00
CA VAL A 104 14.35 7.66 2.86
C VAL A 104 14.01 6.19 2.52
#